data_AF-A0A7J9C2Y0-F1
#
_entry.id   AF-A0A7J9C2Y0-F1
#
_cell.length_a   1.000
_cell.length_b   1.000
_cell.length_c   1.000
_cell.angle_alpha   90.00
_cell.angle_beta   90.00
_cell.angle_gamma   90.00
#
_symmetry.space_group_name_H-M   'P 1'
#
loop_
_entity.id
_entity.type
_entity.pdbx_description
1 polymer ?
#
loop_
_entity_poly.entity_id
_entity_poly.type
_entity_poly.pdbx_seq_one_letter_code
_entity_poly.pdbx_strand_id
1 'polypeptide(L)' 'MDLKAYLQQKFSPGERNQIDEALEQGVEAVRTVMLNGFNQKLTRFSLGHKYKHHKV' A
#
# COMPACT_ATOMS: atom_id res chain seq x y z
N MET A 1 11.29 -20.53 3.46
CA MET A 1 12.23 -19.52 2.95
C MET A 1 12.75 -18.74 4.14
N ASP A 2 14.05 -18.46 4.21
CA ASP A 2 14.62 -17.60 5.27
C ASP A 2 14.18 -16.14 5.07
N LEU A 3 13.97 -15.38 6.15
CA LEU A 3 13.43 -14.01 6.08
C LEU A 3 14.37 -13.07 5.32
N LYS A 4 15.69 -13.22 5.50
CA LYS A 4 16.67 -12.39 4.80
C LYS A 4 16.61 -12.65 3.30
N ALA A 5 16.49 -13.91 2.90
CA ALA A 5 16.31 -14.29 1.50
C ALA A 5 14.96 -13.77 0.94
N TYR A 6 13.89 -13.85 1.71
CA TYR A 6 12.56 -13.36 1.32
C TYR A 6 12.55 -11.84 1.08
N LEU A 7 13.27 -11.05 1.89
CA LEU A 7 13.33 -9.59 1.71
C LEU A 7 14.26 -9.16 0.55
N GLN A 8 15.22 -10.01 0.19
CA GLN A 8 16.19 -9.72 -0.88
C GLN A 8 15.72 -10.21 -2.25
N GLN A 9 14.70 -11.07 -2.31
CA GLN A 9 14.16 -11.53 -3.58
C GLN A 9 13.39 -10.42 -4.30
N LYS A 10 13.33 -10.51 -5.64
CA LYS A 10 12.44 -9.65 -6.42
C LYS A 10 11.00 -10.13 -6.26
N PHE A 11 10.07 -9.19 -6.31
CA PHE A 11 8.65 -9.51 -6.40
C PHE A 11 8.36 -10.36 -7.64
N SER A 12 7.52 -11.38 -7.47
CA SER A 12 6.89 -12.09 -8.59
C SER A 12 6.00 -11.13 -9.39
N PRO A 13 5.60 -11.47 -10.63
CA PRO A 13 4.74 -10.60 -11.43
C PRO A 13 3.41 -10.22 -10.72
N GLY A 14 2.81 -11.16 -10.00
CA GLY A 14 1.56 -10.90 -9.26
C GLY A 14 1.76 -9.96 -8.07
N GLU A 15 2.82 -10.17 -7.29
CA GLU A 15 3.21 -9.27 -6.20
C GLU A 15 3.60 -7.89 -6.72
N ARG A 16 4.28 -7.83 -7.87
CA ARG A 16 4.71 -6.57 -8.48
C ARG A 16 3.53 -5.68 -8.83
N ASN A 17 2.48 -6.24 -9.43
CA ASN A 17 1.26 -5.49 -9.74
C ASN A 17 0.62 -4.90 -8.48
N GLN A 18 0.56 -5.67 -7.38
CA GLN A 18 0.02 -5.18 -6.11
C GLN A 18 0.87 -4.06 -5.50
N ILE A 19 2.21 -4.18 -5.60
CA ILE A 19 3.15 -3.16 -5.14
C ILE A 19 3.04 -1.89 -6.00
N ASP A 20 2.88 -2.02 -7.30
CA ASP A 20 2.75 -0.88 -8.22
C ASP A 20 1.42 -0.14 -7.96
N GLU A 21 0.30 -0.85 -7.74
CA GLU A 21 -0.97 -0.25 -7.30
C GLU A 21 -0.83 0.46 -5.94
N ALA A 22 -0.18 -0.18 -4.96
CA ALA A 22 0.04 0.39 -3.64
C ALA A 22 0.94 1.64 -3.70
N LEU A 23 1.90 1.67 -4.63
CA LEU A 23 2.77 2.82 -4.85
C LEU A 23 1.97 4.04 -5.35
N GLU A 24 1.10 3.85 -6.35
CA GLU A 24 0.22 4.92 -6.85
C GLU A 24 -0.68 5.48 -5.75
N GLN A 25 -1.29 4.59 -4.95
CA GLN A 25 -2.12 4.98 -3.82
C GLN A 25 -1.31 5.73 -2.75
N GLY A 26 -0.08 5.30 -2.49
CA GLY A 26 0.84 5.97 -1.56
C GLY A 26 1.17 7.41 -1.99
N VAL A 27 1.42 7.62 -3.29
CA VAL A 27 1.66 8.97 -3.84
C VAL A 27 0.45 9.88 -3.61
N GLU A 28 -0.76 9.38 -3.87
CA GLU A 28 -1.99 10.17 -3.65
C GLU A 28 -2.24 10.45 -2.16
N ALA A 29 -1.93 9.50 -1.27
CA ALA A 29 -1.99 9.74 0.17
C ALA A 29 -1.01 10.83 0.62
N VAL A 30 0.24 10.81 0.14
CA VAL A 30 1.23 11.85 0.46
C VAL A 30 0.76 13.22 -0.04
N ARG A 31 0.24 13.31 -1.27
CA ARG A 31 -0.36 14.54 -1.79
C ARG A 31 -1.51 15.04 -0.90
N THR A 32 -2.38 14.12 -0.50
CA THR A 32 -3.52 14.43 0.37
C THR A 32 -3.08 14.99 1.73
N VAL A 33 -2.04 14.40 2.33
CA VAL A 33 -1.45 14.86 3.61
C VAL A 33 -0.83 16.24 3.44
N MET A 34 -0.05 16.46 2.38
CA MET A 34 0.58 17.77 2.14
C MET A 34 -0.45 18.89 1.95
N LEU A 35 -1.56 18.61 1.25
CA LEU A 35 -2.58 19.61 0.96
C LEU A 35 -3.54 19.86 2.13
N ASN A 36 -3.87 18.83 2.91
CA ASN A 36 -4.96 18.89 3.89
C ASN A 36 -4.55 18.56 5.33
N GLY A 37 -3.26 18.33 5.58
CA GLY A 37 -2.75 17.81 6.84
C GLY A 37 -3.22 16.39 7.14
N PHE A 38 -2.88 15.88 8.33
CA PHE A 38 -3.44 14.63 8.81
C PHE A 38 -4.90 14.83 9.23
N ASN A 39 -5.84 14.25 8.49
CA ASN A 39 -7.28 14.37 8.77
C ASN A 39 -8.03 13.02 8.64
N GLN A 40 -9.33 12.99 8.97
CA GLN A 40 -10.18 11.79 8.93
C GLN A 40 -10.21 11.07 7.57
N LYS A 41 -9.86 11.73 6.45
CA LYS A 41 -9.79 11.08 5.13
C LYS A 41 -8.67 10.02 5.08
N LEU A 42 -7.58 10.18 5.85
CA LEU A 42 -6.49 9.20 5.93
C LEU A 42 -6.89 7.93 6.71
N THR A 43 -7.71 8.06 7.75
CA THR A 43 -8.25 6.89 8.48
C THR A 43 -9.10 6.02 7.57
N ARG A 44 -9.76 6.62 6.57
CA ARG A 44 -10.57 5.90 5.58
C ARG A 44 -9.72 5.24 4.47
N PHE A 45 -8.57 5.82 4.14
CA PHE A 45 -7.57 5.24 3.24
C PHE A 45 -6.98 3.93 3.82
N SER A 46 -6.64 3.92 5.11
CA SER A 46 -6.11 2.72 5.76
C SER A 46 -7.15 1.59 5.89
N LEU A 47 -8.41 1.92 6.19
CA LEU A 47 -9.51 0.95 6.15
C LEU A 47 -9.73 0.40 4.74
N GLY A 48 -9.79 1.27 3.72
CA GLY A 48 -9.98 0.86 2.32
C GLY A 48 -8.94 -0.16 1.87
N HIS A 49 -7.66 0.05 2.19
CA HIS A 49 -6.61 -0.92 1.87
C HIS A 49 -6.70 -2.21 2.67
N LYS A 50 -7.07 -2.13 3.95
CA LYS A 50 -7.21 -3.32 4.79
C LYS A 50 -8.31 -4.26 4.30
N TYR A 51 -9.42 -3.73 3.78
CA TYR A 51 -10.53 -4.54 3.24
C TYR A 51 -10.35 -4.94 1.77
N LYS A 52 -9.61 -4.18 0.95
CA LYS A 52 -9.35 -4.52 -0.48
C LYS A 52 -8.58 -5.84 -0.65
N HIS A 53 -7.81 -6.25 0.37
CA HIS A 53 -7.00 -7.48 0.33
C HIS A 53 -7.48 -8.54 1.31
N HIS A 54 -8.58 -8.29 2.02
CA HIS A 54 -9.25 -9.29 2.85
C HIS A 54 -10.29 -10.01 1.98
N LYS A 55 -9.91 -11.16 1.42
CA LYS A 55 -10.88 -12.11 0.86
C LYS A 55 -11.42 -12.95 2.03
N VAL A 56 -12.65 -12.65 2.47
CA VAL A 56 -13.52 -13.62 3.13
C VAL A 56 -14.43 -14.26 2.09
#